data_AF-A0A5F8G9V8-F1
#
_entry.id   AF-A0A5F8G9V8-F1
#
_cell.length_a   1.000
_cell.length_b   1.000
_cell.length_c   1.000
_cell.angle_alpha   90.00
_cell.angle_beta   90.00
_cell.angle_gamma   90.00
#
_symmetry.space_group_name_H-M   'P 1'
#
loop_
_entity.id
_entity.type
_entity.pdbx_description
1 polymer ?
#
loop_
_entity_poly.entity_id
_entity_poly.type
_entity_poly.pdbx_seq_one_letter_code
_entity_poly.pdbx_strand_id
1 'polypeptide(L)'
;MRGLAKGKLSETFVSAVSAGKWKSGQRYRTEEMKTSPLRLIRKQVVETEVGVKEKSTVRRSSRKARGARSGKATSGAGRFLFSGPEMWVINTAIVVSRVSSAVAPSCRSSAVISRNVMAKSKFEYVRDFEADDTCLAHCWVVVRLDGRNFHRFAEKHNFTKPNDSRALDLMTRCAQTVMTELEDIVMAYGQSDEYSFVFKRKSNWFRRRASKFMTNAASQFASSYVFYWKDYFKDQDLLYPPAFDGRVVVYPSNQTIKDYLSWRQADCHVNNLYNTVFWMLIQRSKLTPAQAQERLRGTLAADKNEILFSEYNINYNNEPPMFRKGTVLIWKKIKEIKSKEIKPPGETEGKQVEVTRIRTKPVALHCDIIGDTFWKEHPEILEDDS
;
A
#
# COMPACT_ATOMS: atom_id res chain seq x y z
N MET A 1 -3.31 -14.76 -64.42
CA MET A 1 -1.97 -14.75 -65.05
C MET A 1 -1.57 -13.31 -65.32
N ARG A 2 -0.29 -12.94 -65.11
CA ARG A 2 0.41 -11.72 -65.60
C ARG A 2 -0.21 -10.35 -65.18
N GLY A 3 0.55 -9.33 -64.79
CA GLY A 3 2.00 -9.26 -64.57
C GLY A 3 2.42 -7.88 -64.03
N LEU A 4 3.60 -7.84 -63.39
CA LEU A 4 4.23 -6.66 -62.79
C LEU A 4 4.36 -5.43 -63.73
N ALA A 5 4.35 -4.25 -63.12
CA ALA A 5 5.19 -3.12 -63.53
C ALA A 5 5.84 -2.48 -62.29
N LYS A 6 7.14 -2.14 -62.39
CA LYS A 6 7.95 -1.53 -61.31
C LYS A 6 8.05 -0.02 -61.53
N GLY A 7 8.11 0.76 -60.45
CA GLY A 7 8.56 2.15 -60.46
C GLY A 7 9.53 2.40 -59.31
N LYS A 8 10.78 2.78 -59.61
CA LYS A 8 11.86 2.97 -58.64
C LYS A 8 12.56 4.31 -58.90
N LEU A 9 12.28 5.32 -58.07
CA LEU A 9 12.96 6.62 -57.97
C LEU A 9 12.72 7.14 -56.54
N SER A 10 13.66 7.72 -55.80
CA SER A 10 15.12 7.83 -55.94
C SER A 10 15.70 8.20 -54.57
N GLU A 11 16.85 7.65 -54.18
CA GLU A 11 17.57 8.08 -52.98
C GLU A 11 18.27 9.42 -53.21
N THR A 12 18.08 10.40 -52.32
CA THR A 12 19.09 11.39 -51.90
C THR A 12 18.48 12.38 -50.89
N PHE A 13 18.97 12.35 -49.65
CA PHE A 13 19.54 13.53 -48.95
C PHE A 13 20.01 13.12 -47.56
N VAL A 14 21.33 13.01 -47.39
CA VAL A 14 21.99 12.81 -46.09
C VAL A 14 22.78 14.08 -45.75
N SER A 15 22.58 14.58 -44.54
CA SER A 15 23.46 15.49 -43.79
C SER A 15 23.79 16.88 -44.39
N ALA A 16 23.35 17.94 -43.68
CA ALA A 16 24.14 19.17 -43.52
C ALA A 16 23.73 19.97 -42.27
N VAL A 17 24.71 20.21 -41.37
CA VAL A 17 25.01 21.50 -40.69
C VAL A 17 23.82 22.25 -40.02
N SER A 18 23.65 22.24 -38.70
CA SER A 18 24.45 22.89 -37.64
C SER A 18 24.38 24.44 -37.62
N ALA A 19 24.44 25.02 -36.41
CA ALA A 19 24.45 26.46 -36.06
C ALA A 19 23.14 27.27 -36.27
N GLY A 20 22.31 27.36 -35.22
CA GLY A 20 21.19 28.30 -35.10
C GLY A 20 21.20 29.04 -33.75
N LYS A 21 21.92 30.18 -33.67
CA LYS A 21 22.06 30.98 -32.44
C LYS A 21 20.71 31.58 -31.98
N TRP A 22 20.28 31.29 -30.76
CA TRP A 22 19.21 32.05 -30.11
C TRP A 22 19.76 33.37 -29.57
N LYS A 23 19.23 34.50 -30.05
CA LYS A 23 19.49 35.83 -29.48
C LYS A 23 18.53 36.09 -28.31
N SER A 24 19.08 36.52 -27.19
CA SER A 24 18.35 37.06 -26.06
C SER A 24 17.97 38.53 -26.29
N GLY A 25 16.90 38.99 -25.65
CA GLY A 25 16.67 40.43 -25.43
C GLY A 25 15.25 40.95 -25.73
N GLN A 26 14.32 40.73 -24.80
CA GLN A 26 13.26 41.71 -24.56
C GLN A 26 12.89 41.70 -23.07
N ARG A 27 13.01 42.87 -22.43
CA ARG A 27 12.52 43.11 -21.07
C ARG A 27 11.03 43.41 -21.13
N TYR A 28 10.25 42.77 -20.27
CA TYR A 28 9.04 43.38 -19.73
C TYR A 28 9.13 43.39 -18.20
N ARG A 29 8.71 44.50 -17.60
CA ARG A 29 8.71 44.77 -16.16
C ARG A 29 7.29 45.12 -15.76
N THR A 30 6.70 44.24 -14.97
CA THR A 30 5.54 44.40 -14.08
C THR A 30 5.61 43.20 -13.13
N GLU A 31 5.22 43.21 -11.87
CA GLU A 31 5.09 44.21 -10.81
C GLU A 31 4.90 43.37 -9.52
N GLU A 32 4.56 43.96 -8.37
CA GLU A 32 4.58 43.23 -7.10
C GLU A 32 3.38 42.31 -6.86
N MET A 33 3.65 41.08 -6.39
CA MET A 33 2.77 40.42 -5.41
C MET A 33 3.63 39.80 -4.30
N LYS A 34 3.71 40.51 -3.18
CA LYS A 34 4.39 40.04 -1.96
C LYS A 34 3.47 39.12 -1.15
N THR A 35 4.05 37.99 -0.74
CA THR A 35 3.75 37.24 0.50
C THR A 35 2.33 36.70 0.75
N SER A 36 2.24 35.37 0.85
CA SER A 36 1.25 34.67 1.67
C SER A 36 1.86 33.40 2.28
N PRO A 37 1.33 32.87 3.41
CA PRO A 37 2.22 32.48 4.51
C PRO A 37 2.26 30.97 4.79
N LEU A 38 3.36 30.29 4.41
CA LEU A 38 3.58 28.87 4.74
C LEU A 38 4.96 28.54 5.33
N ARG A 39 5.76 29.53 5.74
CA ARG A 39 7.05 29.33 6.44
C ARG A 39 7.01 29.47 7.97
N LEU A 40 5.85 29.77 8.57
CA LEU A 40 5.77 30.07 10.01
C LEU A 40 5.33 28.89 10.92
N ILE A 41 4.85 27.78 10.36
CA ILE A 41 4.34 26.65 11.17
C ILE A 41 5.44 25.64 11.55
N ARG A 42 6.60 25.65 10.86
CA ARG A 42 7.71 24.71 11.13
C ARG A 42 8.71 25.17 12.19
N LYS A 43 8.41 26.25 12.93
CA LYS A 43 9.30 26.84 13.96
C LYS A 43 8.75 26.79 15.39
N GLN A 44 7.56 26.24 15.61
CA GLN A 44 6.86 26.29 16.92
C GLN A 44 6.74 24.93 17.63
N VAL A 45 7.47 23.90 17.18
CA VAL A 45 7.44 22.51 17.72
C VAL A 45 8.82 22.06 18.22
N VAL A 46 9.76 22.99 18.42
CA VAL A 46 11.15 22.67 18.84
C VAL A 46 11.54 23.33 20.19
N GLU A 47 10.67 24.16 20.77
CA GLU A 47 10.96 24.91 22.02
C GLU A 47 9.90 24.70 23.12
N THR A 48 9.54 23.45 23.42
CA THR A 48 8.76 23.09 24.64
C THR A 48 9.14 21.72 25.25
N GLU A 49 10.41 21.30 25.18
CA GLU A 49 10.93 20.16 25.97
C GLU A 49 12.29 20.45 26.64
N VAL A 50 12.39 21.57 27.37
CA VAL A 50 13.49 21.82 28.32
C VAL A 50 12.92 22.33 29.65
N GLY A 51 12.50 21.40 30.50
CA GLY A 51 12.01 21.72 31.84
C GLY A 51 11.79 20.46 32.70
N VAL A 52 12.14 20.54 33.97
CA VAL A 52 11.92 19.51 35.02
C VAL A 52 12.77 18.23 34.90
N LYS A 53 14.01 18.31 35.42
CA LYS A 53 14.69 17.16 36.04
C LYS A 53 14.80 17.41 37.55
N GLU A 54 13.79 16.98 38.31
CA GLU A 54 13.88 16.93 39.77
C GLU A 54 14.65 15.66 40.20
N LYS A 55 15.66 15.85 41.06
CA LYS A 55 16.41 14.76 41.70
C LYS A 55 16.00 14.65 43.17
N SER A 56 15.02 13.80 43.48
CA SER A 56 14.71 13.44 44.87
C SER A 56 15.72 12.40 45.38
N THR A 57 16.61 12.84 46.27
CA THR A 57 17.64 11.99 46.89
C THR A 57 17.05 11.29 48.11
N VAL A 58 16.93 9.95 48.09
CA VAL A 58 16.61 9.16 49.30
C VAL A 58 17.64 8.05 49.52
N ARG A 59 18.28 8.11 50.69
CA ARG A 59 19.28 7.15 51.17
C ARG A 59 18.66 5.76 51.40
N ARG A 60 19.40 4.69 51.10
CA ARG A 60 19.19 3.38 51.73
C ARG A 60 20.52 2.83 52.26
N SER A 61 20.60 2.70 53.58
CA SER A 61 21.73 2.15 54.31
C SER A 61 21.59 0.63 54.51
N SER A 62 22.64 -0.09 54.14
CA SER A 62 23.18 -1.32 54.78
C SER A 62 22.33 -2.10 55.81
N ARG A 63 22.11 -3.41 55.53
CA ARG A 63 22.39 -4.60 56.39
C ARG A 63 21.89 -5.85 55.63
N LYS A 64 22.76 -6.73 55.11
CA LYS A 64 23.31 -7.95 55.77
C LYS A 64 22.28 -8.71 56.63
N ALA A 65 21.79 -9.88 56.18
CA ALA A 65 22.33 -11.20 56.58
C ALA A 65 21.52 -12.44 56.09
N ARG A 66 22.26 -13.42 55.54
CA ARG A 66 22.19 -14.90 55.72
C ARG A 66 20.87 -15.71 55.63
N GLY A 67 20.94 -16.78 54.82
CA GLY A 67 20.29 -18.09 55.03
C GLY A 67 18.84 -18.22 54.56
N ALA A 68 18.28 -19.43 54.30
CA ALA A 68 18.90 -20.72 54.01
C ALA A 68 17.84 -21.67 53.35
N ARG A 69 18.33 -22.62 52.52
CA ARG A 69 17.76 -23.93 52.15
C ARG A 69 16.23 -24.25 52.30
N SER A 70 15.66 -24.67 51.16
CA SER A 70 14.81 -25.87 50.93
C SER A 70 13.51 -26.13 51.72
N GLY A 71 12.43 -26.43 50.98
CA GLY A 71 11.25 -27.15 51.48
C GLY A 71 10.23 -27.46 50.37
N LYS A 72 9.79 -28.71 50.24
CA LYS A 72 8.75 -29.18 49.28
C LYS A 72 7.45 -29.48 50.02
N ALA A 73 6.32 -29.20 49.36
CA ALA A 73 4.98 -29.79 49.59
C ALA A 73 4.34 -29.49 50.99
N THR A 74 3.05 -29.69 51.27
CA THR A 74 1.92 -30.38 50.62
C THR A 74 0.58 -29.60 50.76
N SER A 75 -0.45 -30.10 50.04
CA SER A 75 -1.91 -29.91 50.19
C SER A 75 -2.53 -29.26 51.45
N GLY A 76 -3.58 -28.47 51.25
CA GLY A 76 -4.60 -28.14 52.25
C GLY A 76 -5.89 -27.60 51.60
N ALA A 77 -7.05 -28.19 51.91
CA ALA A 77 -8.34 -27.81 51.33
C ALA A 77 -9.08 -26.76 52.19
N GLY A 78 -9.91 -25.91 51.55
CA GLY A 78 -10.77 -24.94 52.23
C GLY A 78 -12.00 -24.57 51.42
N ARG A 79 -13.17 -25.04 51.83
CA ARG A 79 -14.48 -24.54 51.38
C ARG A 79 -14.78 -23.20 52.06
N PHE A 80 -15.39 -22.25 51.37
CA PHE A 80 -16.28 -21.27 52.00
C PHE A 80 -17.48 -20.94 51.07
N LEU A 81 -18.66 -20.78 51.68
CA LEU A 81 -19.91 -20.38 51.02
C LEU A 81 -20.26 -18.93 51.39
N PHE A 82 -20.83 -18.21 50.41
CA PHE A 82 -21.85 -17.16 50.51
C PHE A 82 -21.93 -16.24 51.75
N SER A 83 -21.83 -14.93 51.52
CA SER A 83 -22.99 -14.01 51.55
C SER A 83 -22.62 -12.57 51.13
N GLY A 84 -23.51 -11.87 50.43
CA GLY A 84 -23.54 -10.39 50.36
C GLY A 84 -24.30 -9.81 51.57
N PRO A 85 -24.84 -8.56 51.54
CA PRO A 85 -25.07 -7.65 50.40
C PRO A 85 -24.00 -6.51 50.39
N GLU A 86 -24.16 -5.26 49.94
CA GLU A 86 -25.31 -4.46 49.44
C GLU A 86 -24.86 -3.28 48.53
N MET A 87 -25.79 -2.48 48.02
CA MET A 87 -25.53 -1.25 47.24
C MET A 87 -26.63 -0.22 47.48
N TRP A 88 -26.28 1.06 47.65
CA TRP A 88 -27.23 2.16 47.91
C TRP A 88 -28.05 2.53 46.67
N VAL A 89 -29.38 2.62 46.81
CA VAL A 89 -30.24 3.45 45.96
C VAL A 89 -31.28 4.16 46.82
N ILE A 90 -31.35 5.48 46.70
CA ILE A 90 -32.37 6.33 47.32
C ILE A 90 -33.55 6.47 46.36
N ASN A 91 -34.78 6.29 46.85
CA ASN A 91 -35.90 7.13 46.43
C ASN A 91 -37.08 7.07 47.40
N THR A 92 -37.55 8.25 47.80
CA THR A 92 -38.62 8.44 48.78
C THR A 92 -39.98 8.42 48.09
N ALA A 93 -40.94 7.67 48.65
CA ALA A 93 -42.35 7.72 48.25
C ALA A 93 -43.20 8.32 49.38
N ILE A 94 -44.14 9.21 49.04
CA ILE A 94 -45.19 9.69 49.95
C ILE A 94 -46.50 9.01 49.57
N VAL A 95 -47.22 8.54 50.59
CA VAL A 95 -48.44 7.74 50.50
C VAL A 95 -49.69 8.63 50.41
N VAL A 96 -50.64 8.25 49.55
CA VAL A 96 -52.08 8.55 49.79
C VAL A 96 -52.88 7.27 49.55
N SER A 97 -53.69 6.89 50.53
CA SER A 97 -54.52 5.69 50.52
C SER A 97 -55.88 5.93 49.89
N ARG A 98 -56.39 4.95 49.13
CA ARG A 98 -57.83 4.71 48.97
C ARG A 98 -58.13 3.21 48.95
N VAL A 99 -59.17 2.83 49.68
CA VAL A 99 -59.66 1.46 49.85
C VAL A 99 -60.74 1.18 48.81
N SER A 100 -60.76 -0.02 48.20
CA SER A 100 -62.00 -0.78 47.92
C SER A 100 -61.76 -2.16 47.31
N SER A 101 -62.56 -3.11 47.81
CA SER A 101 -63.08 -4.34 47.16
C SER A 101 -62.10 -5.43 46.67
N ALA A 102 -62.28 -6.64 47.19
CA ALA A 102 -61.59 -7.85 46.77
C ALA A 102 -62.37 -8.58 45.65
N VAL A 103 -61.64 -9.05 44.63
CA VAL A 103 -62.08 -10.12 43.72
C VAL A 103 -60.88 -11.02 43.43
N ALA A 104 -60.99 -12.32 43.73
CA ALA A 104 -59.99 -13.31 43.35
C ALA A 104 -60.25 -13.85 41.93
N PRO A 105 -59.20 -14.13 41.15
CA PRO A 105 -59.31 -15.24 40.20
C PRO A 105 -58.07 -16.16 40.16
N SER A 106 -58.37 -17.45 40.30
CA SER A 106 -57.66 -18.64 39.77
C SER A 106 -56.14 -18.62 39.59
N CYS A 107 -55.49 -19.58 40.25
CA CYS A 107 -54.20 -20.11 39.86
C CYS A 107 -54.23 -20.61 38.41
N ARG A 108 -53.50 -19.95 37.50
CA ARG A 108 -53.13 -20.52 36.19
C ARG A 108 -51.65 -20.85 36.21
N SER A 109 -51.35 -22.12 35.94
CA SER A 109 -49.98 -22.61 35.77
C SER A 109 -49.29 -21.81 34.67
N SER A 110 -48.37 -20.92 35.06
CA SER A 110 -47.44 -20.30 34.12
C SER A 110 -46.42 -21.35 33.73
N ALA A 111 -46.67 -22.01 32.60
CA ALA A 111 -45.65 -22.81 31.94
C ALA A 111 -44.42 -21.92 31.69
N VAL A 112 -43.37 -22.09 32.48
CA VAL A 112 -42.10 -21.41 32.28
C VAL A 112 -41.53 -21.94 30.98
N ILE A 113 -41.78 -21.20 29.89
CA ILE A 113 -41.07 -21.38 28.64
C ILE A 113 -39.61 -21.08 28.97
N SER A 114 -38.84 -22.15 29.18
CA SER A 114 -37.39 -22.08 29.26
C SER A 114 -36.89 -21.53 27.93
N ARG A 115 -36.76 -20.20 27.85
CA ARG A 115 -35.97 -19.57 26.80
C ARG A 115 -34.57 -20.13 26.96
N ASN A 116 -34.21 -21.07 26.09
CA ASN A 116 -32.86 -21.56 25.96
C ASN A 116 -31.97 -20.37 25.58
N VAL A 117 -31.41 -19.71 26.59
CA VAL A 117 -30.47 -18.60 26.42
C VAL A 117 -29.23 -19.21 25.79
N MET A 118 -29.14 -19.10 24.45
CA MET A 118 -28.03 -19.61 23.65
C MET A 118 -26.72 -19.18 24.31
N ALA A 119 -25.85 -20.14 24.65
CA ALA A 119 -24.74 -19.92 25.57
C ALA A 119 -23.76 -18.78 25.16
N LYS A 120 -23.74 -18.41 23.88
CA LYS A 120 -22.95 -17.28 23.36
C LYS A 120 -23.61 -15.89 23.50
N SER A 121 -24.94 -15.82 23.64
CA SER A 121 -25.68 -14.54 23.74
C SER A 121 -25.28 -13.69 24.94
N LYS A 122 -24.85 -14.31 26.05
CA LYS A 122 -24.28 -13.62 27.23
C LYS A 122 -23.10 -12.70 26.89
N PHE A 123 -22.37 -12.99 25.82
CA PHE A 123 -21.19 -12.25 25.39
C PHE A 123 -21.41 -11.49 24.08
N GLU A 124 -22.63 -11.51 23.51
CA GLU A 124 -22.88 -10.93 22.18
C GLU A 124 -22.76 -9.40 22.15
N TYR A 125 -23.01 -8.72 23.28
CA TYR A 125 -22.87 -7.27 23.44
C TYR A 125 -21.48 -6.73 23.05
N VAL A 126 -20.43 -7.56 23.03
CA VAL A 126 -19.09 -7.10 22.64
C VAL A 126 -19.00 -6.75 21.15
N ARG A 127 -19.95 -7.20 20.33
CA ARG A 127 -20.06 -6.85 18.91
C ARG A 127 -20.45 -5.39 18.70
N ASP A 128 -21.13 -4.78 19.67
CA ASP A 128 -21.57 -3.38 19.60
C ASP A 128 -20.40 -2.39 19.73
N PHE A 129 -19.20 -2.87 20.11
CA PHE A 129 -17.96 -2.10 20.06
C PHE A 129 -17.27 -2.12 18.67
N GLU A 130 -17.77 -2.87 17.68
CA GLU A 130 -17.27 -2.77 16.30
C GLU A 130 -17.69 -1.43 15.69
N ALA A 131 -16.74 -0.51 15.52
CA ALA A 131 -16.98 0.75 14.81
C ALA A 131 -17.21 0.51 13.30
N ASP A 132 -18.18 1.23 12.72
CA ASP A 132 -18.34 1.27 11.27
C ASP A 132 -17.26 2.15 10.63
N ASP A 133 -16.66 1.63 9.57
CA ASP A 133 -15.51 2.19 8.88
C ASP A 133 -15.76 2.35 7.38
N THR A 134 -17.01 2.65 7.01
CA THR A 134 -17.46 2.78 5.62
C THR A 134 -16.82 3.98 4.91
N CYS A 135 -16.15 3.73 3.78
CA CYS A 135 -15.57 4.77 2.94
C CYS A 135 -16.67 5.54 2.18
N LEU A 136 -16.57 6.87 2.15
CA LEU A 136 -17.52 7.77 1.48
C LEU A 136 -17.92 7.26 0.09
N ALA A 137 -19.23 7.20 -0.16
CA ALA A 137 -19.79 6.72 -1.43
C ALA A 137 -19.38 7.62 -2.61
N HIS A 138 -19.40 7.06 -3.82
CA HIS A 138 -19.03 7.75 -5.06
C HIS A 138 -17.66 8.44 -5.03
N CYS A 139 -16.73 7.96 -4.19
CA CYS A 139 -15.34 8.38 -4.16
C CYS A 139 -14.41 7.20 -4.51
N TRP A 140 -13.24 7.50 -5.08
CA TRP A 140 -12.18 6.52 -5.28
C TRP A 140 -11.63 6.06 -3.93
N VAL A 141 -11.38 4.75 -3.79
CA VAL A 141 -10.71 4.20 -2.61
C VAL A 141 -9.34 3.70 -3.03
N VAL A 142 -8.29 4.19 -2.40
CA VAL A 142 -6.91 3.78 -2.64
C VAL A 142 -6.39 3.04 -1.43
N VAL A 143 -5.92 1.81 -1.63
CA VAL A 143 -5.13 1.09 -0.64
C VAL A 143 -3.67 1.21 -1.01
N ARG A 144 -2.85 1.84 -0.15
CA ARG A 144 -1.39 1.85 -0.31
C ARG A 144 -0.77 0.87 0.68
N LEU A 145 0.02 -0.07 0.16
CA LEU A 145 0.87 -0.98 0.91
C LEU A 145 2.32 -0.50 0.86
N ASP A 146 3.08 -0.74 1.93
CA ASP A 146 4.43 -0.20 2.14
C ASP A 146 5.28 -1.22 2.92
N GLY A 147 6.52 -1.48 2.49
CA GLY A 147 7.37 -2.54 3.04
C GLY A 147 7.85 -2.27 4.47
N ARG A 148 7.33 -2.98 5.47
CA ARG A 148 7.67 -2.73 6.87
C ARG A 148 9.15 -3.02 7.14
N ASN A 149 9.92 -1.96 7.42
CA ASN A 149 11.37 -2.00 7.61
C ASN A 149 12.13 -2.62 6.42
N PHE A 150 11.67 -2.37 5.19
CA PHE A 150 12.23 -2.99 3.99
C PHE A 150 13.72 -2.67 3.73
N HIS A 151 14.25 -1.57 4.28
CA HIS A 151 15.69 -1.29 4.27
C HIS A 151 16.50 -2.47 4.86
N ARG A 152 16.13 -2.93 6.08
CA ARG A 152 16.75 -4.07 6.76
C ARG A 152 16.48 -5.39 6.03
N PHE A 153 15.32 -5.52 5.38
CA PHE A 153 14.98 -6.69 4.58
C PHE A 153 15.88 -6.80 3.35
N ALA A 154 16.06 -5.70 2.63
CA ALA A 154 16.91 -5.61 1.45
C ALA A 154 18.40 -5.85 1.76
N GLU A 155 18.90 -5.37 2.91
CA GLU A 155 20.23 -5.69 3.39
C GLU A 155 20.40 -7.19 3.67
N LYS A 156 19.47 -7.79 4.44
CA LYS A 156 19.55 -9.21 4.83
C LYS A 156 19.42 -10.19 3.67
N HIS A 157 18.70 -9.82 2.61
CA HIS A 157 18.50 -10.66 1.42
C HIS A 157 19.38 -10.22 0.23
N ASN A 158 20.44 -9.43 0.48
CA ASN A 158 21.45 -9.05 -0.52
C ASN A 158 20.86 -8.43 -1.79
N PHE A 159 19.93 -7.47 -1.64
CA PHE A 159 19.33 -6.77 -2.78
C PHE A 159 20.37 -5.91 -3.50
N THR A 160 20.40 -5.96 -4.83
CA THR A 160 21.27 -5.10 -5.62
C THR A 160 20.90 -3.63 -5.44
N LYS A 161 21.91 -2.75 -5.45
CA LYS A 161 21.75 -1.31 -5.28
C LYS A 161 22.28 -0.57 -6.52
N PRO A 162 21.59 0.47 -7.04
CA PRO A 162 20.44 1.16 -6.43
C PRO A 162 19.12 0.38 -6.44
N ASN A 163 18.87 -0.44 -7.46
CA ASN A 163 17.63 -1.19 -7.67
C ASN A 163 17.90 -2.69 -7.83
N ASP A 164 16.90 -3.52 -7.51
CA ASP A 164 16.91 -4.97 -7.75
C ASP A 164 15.68 -5.37 -8.55
N SER A 165 15.90 -5.85 -9.78
CA SER A 165 14.80 -6.27 -10.67
C SER A 165 14.03 -7.44 -10.08
N ARG A 166 14.68 -8.41 -9.43
CA ARG A 166 14.02 -9.57 -8.81
C ARG A 166 12.99 -9.12 -7.76
N ALA A 167 13.36 -8.12 -6.97
CA ALA A 167 12.48 -7.54 -5.96
C ALA A 167 11.29 -6.80 -6.60
N LEU A 168 11.54 -5.96 -7.62
CA LEU A 168 10.50 -5.16 -8.28
C LEU A 168 9.54 -6.02 -9.12
N ASP A 169 10.06 -7.07 -9.78
CA ASP A 169 9.28 -8.03 -10.54
C ASP A 169 8.43 -8.90 -9.59
N LEU A 170 8.97 -9.32 -8.44
CA LEU A 170 8.20 -9.99 -7.37
C LEU A 170 7.09 -9.09 -6.81
N MET A 171 7.38 -7.82 -6.49
CA MET A 171 6.37 -6.85 -6.04
C MET A 171 5.25 -6.68 -7.09
N THR A 172 5.63 -6.60 -8.37
CA THR A 172 4.69 -6.52 -9.50
C THR A 172 3.85 -7.79 -9.63
N ARG A 173 4.45 -8.98 -9.43
CA ARG A 173 3.74 -10.26 -9.43
C ARG A 173 2.70 -10.35 -8.30
N CYS A 174 3.07 -9.88 -7.11
CA CYS A 174 2.16 -9.81 -5.97
C CYS A 174 0.98 -8.89 -6.27
N ALA A 175 1.23 -7.71 -6.85
CA ALA A 175 0.18 -6.78 -7.25
C ALA A 175 -0.73 -7.34 -8.36
N GLN A 176 -0.19 -8.09 -9.32
CA GLN A 176 -1.00 -8.81 -10.32
C GLN A 176 -1.92 -9.84 -9.67
N THR A 177 -1.45 -10.58 -8.66
CA THR A 177 -2.29 -11.53 -7.92
C THR A 177 -3.36 -10.79 -7.10
N VAL A 178 -3.02 -9.71 -6.41
CA VAL A 178 -4.02 -8.86 -5.71
C VAL A 178 -5.08 -8.34 -6.70
N MET A 179 -4.70 -7.86 -7.87
CA MET A 179 -5.67 -7.44 -8.91
C MET A 179 -6.49 -8.59 -9.49
N THR A 180 -5.96 -9.81 -9.54
CA THR A 180 -6.67 -10.97 -10.13
C THR A 180 -7.66 -11.61 -9.14
N GLU A 181 -7.32 -11.59 -7.86
CA GLU A 181 -8.09 -12.25 -6.79
C GLU A 181 -9.06 -11.30 -6.06
N LEU A 182 -8.80 -9.99 -6.08
CA LEU A 182 -9.72 -8.97 -5.55
C LEU A 182 -10.53 -8.31 -6.66
N GLU A 183 -11.78 -7.97 -6.36
CA GLU A 183 -12.71 -7.32 -7.27
C GLU A 183 -12.53 -5.79 -7.29
N ASP A 184 -13.11 -5.13 -8.30
CA ASP A 184 -13.22 -3.67 -8.42
C ASP A 184 -11.90 -2.84 -8.48
N ILE A 185 -10.72 -3.44 -8.51
CA ILE A 185 -9.47 -2.68 -8.74
C ILE A 185 -9.38 -2.27 -10.22
N VAL A 186 -9.27 -0.97 -10.54
CA VAL A 186 -9.14 -0.48 -11.94
C VAL A 186 -7.68 -0.43 -12.42
N MET A 187 -6.79 0.01 -11.54
CA MET A 187 -5.35 0.06 -11.79
C MET A 187 -4.58 -0.08 -10.50
N ALA A 188 -3.30 -0.42 -10.62
CA ALA A 188 -2.37 -0.33 -9.52
C ALA A 188 -1.06 0.34 -9.97
N TYR A 189 -0.34 0.97 -9.04
CA TYR A 189 0.96 1.60 -9.27
C TYR A 189 1.95 1.24 -8.17
N GLY A 190 3.13 0.76 -8.55
CA GLY A 190 4.19 0.38 -7.61
C GLY A 190 5.55 1.01 -7.93
N GLN A 191 6.29 1.32 -6.88
CA GLN A 191 7.68 1.79 -6.93
C GLN A 191 8.42 1.35 -5.66
N SER A 192 9.72 1.06 -5.75
CA SER A 192 10.53 0.58 -4.61
C SER A 192 9.86 -0.59 -3.86
N ASP A 193 9.38 -0.32 -2.66
CA ASP A 193 8.76 -1.21 -1.68
C ASP A 193 7.30 -0.82 -1.36
N GLU A 194 6.70 0.10 -2.13
CA GLU A 194 5.27 0.44 -2.03
C GLU A 194 4.44 0.01 -3.27
N TYR A 195 3.16 -0.28 -3.04
CA TYR A 195 2.17 -0.51 -4.10
C TYR A 195 0.83 0.13 -3.74
N SER A 196 0.24 0.87 -4.67
CA SER A 196 -1.09 1.50 -4.56
C SER A 196 -2.10 0.78 -5.43
N PHE A 197 -3.24 0.39 -4.87
CA PHE A 197 -4.37 -0.23 -5.57
C PHE A 197 -5.55 0.75 -5.59
N VAL A 198 -6.09 1.04 -6.77
CA VAL A 198 -7.20 1.99 -6.95
C VAL A 198 -8.48 1.20 -7.21
N PHE A 199 -9.44 1.27 -6.29
CA PHE A 199 -10.74 0.63 -6.40
C PHE A 199 -11.78 1.56 -7.04
N LYS A 200 -12.68 1.00 -7.87
CA LYS A 200 -13.76 1.71 -8.55
C LYS A 200 -14.54 2.63 -7.61
N ARG A 201 -14.77 3.86 -8.06
CA ARG A 201 -15.66 4.84 -7.42
C ARG A 201 -17.00 4.25 -6.96
N LYS A 202 -17.67 3.52 -7.86
CA LYS A 202 -18.98 2.88 -7.64
C LYS A 202 -18.91 1.53 -6.88
N SER A 203 -17.72 1.06 -6.48
CA SER A 203 -17.57 -0.24 -5.79
C SER A 203 -18.43 -0.33 -4.54
N ASN A 204 -19.12 -1.45 -4.35
CA ASN A 204 -19.83 -1.80 -3.11
C ASN A 204 -19.18 -3.01 -2.41
N TRP A 205 -17.95 -3.35 -2.80
CA TRP A 205 -17.21 -4.49 -2.24
C TRP A 205 -17.07 -4.35 -0.72
N PHE A 206 -17.46 -5.40 0.02
CA PHE A 206 -17.56 -5.40 1.48
C PHE A 206 -18.29 -4.19 2.11
N ARG A 207 -19.34 -3.66 1.45
CA ARG A 207 -20.06 -2.43 1.87
C ARG A 207 -19.13 -1.22 2.03
N ARG A 208 -18.02 -1.18 1.29
CA ARG A 208 -16.97 -0.14 1.33
C ARG A 208 -16.24 0.02 2.68
N ARG A 209 -16.23 -0.99 3.54
CA ARG A 209 -15.49 -0.95 4.82
C ARG A 209 -13.97 -0.85 4.60
N ALA A 210 -13.35 0.19 5.13
CA ALA A 210 -11.92 0.49 4.98
C ALA A 210 -11.02 -0.68 5.42
N SER A 211 -11.32 -1.27 6.58
CA SER A 211 -10.67 -2.47 7.12
C SER A 211 -10.66 -3.62 6.12
N LYS A 212 -11.77 -3.85 5.40
CA LYS A 212 -11.87 -4.95 4.43
C LYS A 212 -11.05 -4.68 3.17
N PHE A 213 -11.01 -3.44 2.67
CA PHE A 213 -10.07 -3.09 1.59
C PHE A 213 -8.62 -3.32 2.04
N MET A 214 -8.26 -2.80 3.22
CA MET A 214 -6.90 -2.85 3.76
C MET A 214 -6.43 -4.27 4.04
N THR A 215 -7.18 -5.07 4.80
CA THR A 215 -6.73 -6.39 5.25
C THR A 215 -6.64 -7.39 4.12
N ASN A 216 -7.57 -7.37 3.16
CA ASN A 216 -7.54 -8.29 2.02
C ASN A 216 -6.39 -7.96 1.06
N ALA A 217 -6.15 -6.67 0.75
CA ALA A 217 -5.01 -6.28 -0.06
C ALA A 217 -3.68 -6.62 0.64
N ALA A 218 -3.52 -6.27 1.93
CA ALA A 218 -2.30 -6.51 2.68
C ALA A 218 -2.01 -8.01 2.87
N SER A 219 -3.02 -8.82 3.22
CA SER A 219 -2.84 -10.26 3.42
C SER A 219 -2.52 -10.98 2.12
N GLN A 220 -3.23 -10.65 1.03
CA GLN A 220 -3.04 -11.29 -0.27
C GLN A 220 -1.72 -10.87 -0.93
N PHE A 221 -1.26 -9.64 -0.71
CA PHE A 221 0.07 -9.20 -1.13
C PHE A 221 1.17 -9.92 -0.35
N ALA A 222 1.06 -9.98 0.98
CA ALA A 222 2.06 -10.64 1.83
C ALA A 222 2.15 -12.15 1.58
N SER A 223 1.02 -12.83 1.41
CA SER A 223 0.99 -14.26 1.07
C SER A 223 1.62 -14.52 -0.30
N SER A 224 1.28 -13.72 -1.31
CA SER A 224 1.86 -13.78 -2.65
C SER A 224 3.38 -13.55 -2.64
N TYR A 225 3.86 -12.62 -1.81
CA TYR A 225 5.29 -12.30 -1.73
C TYR A 225 6.13 -13.48 -1.22
N VAL A 226 5.63 -14.20 -0.22
CA VAL A 226 6.27 -15.43 0.25
C VAL A 226 6.12 -16.57 -0.77
N PHE A 227 4.93 -16.70 -1.38
CA PHE A 227 4.61 -17.79 -2.30
C PHE A 227 5.44 -17.75 -3.59
N TYR A 228 5.54 -16.57 -4.23
CA TYR A 228 6.29 -16.39 -5.48
C TYR A 228 7.79 -16.08 -5.26
N TRP A 229 8.28 -16.01 -4.02
CA TRP A 229 9.67 -15.65 -3.72
C TRP A 229 10.68 -16.46 -4.55
N LYS A 230 10.51 -17.79 -4.61
CA LYS A 230 11.44 -18.71 -5.30
C LYS A 230 11.44 -18.59 -6.83
N ASP A 231 10.41 -17.98 -7.43
CA ASP A 231 10.37 -17.76 -8.87
C ASP A 231 11.38 -16.68 -9.31
N TYR A 232 11.61 -15.69 -8.43
CA TYR A 232 12.48 -14.53 -8.65
C TYR A 232 13.83 -14.63 -7.92
N PHE A 233 13.83 -15.18 -6.70
CA PHE A 233 15.00 -15.40 -5.86
C PHE A 233 15.32 -16.91 -5.78
N LYS A 234 15.90 -17.43 -6.86
CA LYS A 234 16.23 -18.87 -7.00
C LYS A 234 17.34 -19.31 -6.04
N ASP A 235 18.38 -18.47 -5.91
CA ASP A 235 19.61 -18.78 -5.17
C ASP A 235 19.66 -18.16 -3.77
N GLN A 236 18.61 -17.43 -3.36
CA GLN A 236 18.55 -16.69 -2.10
C GLN A 236 17.30 -17.10 -1.34
N ASP A 237 17.46 -17.88 -0.26
CA ASP A 237 16.34 -18.25 0.61
C ASP A 237 15.76 -17.03 1.34
N LEU A 238 14.45 -17.09 1.60
CA LEU A 238 13.73 -16.12 2.41
C LEU A 238 14.02 -16.36 3.89
N LEU A 239 14.77 -15.45 4.52
CA LEU A 239 15.27 -15.60 5.88
C LEU A 239 14.19 -15.38 6.96
N TYR A 240 13.16 -14.60 6.66
CA TYR A 240 12.02 -14.36 7.53
C TYR A 240 10.83 -13.81 6.72
N PRO A 241 9.57 -14.07 7.14
CA PRO A 241 8.40 -13.53 6.45
C PRO A 241 8.39 -11.99 6.54
N PRO A 242 8.24 -11.27 5.42
CA PRO A 242 8.06 -9.82 5.43
C PRO A 242 6.67 -9.44 5.93
N ALA A 243 6.52 -8.17 6.29
CA ALA A 243 5.25 -7.55 6.62
C ALA A 243 5.09 -6.26 5.85
N PHE A 244 3.85 -5.85 5.59
CA PHE A 244 3.52 -4.62 4.88
C PHE A 244 2.63 -3.75 5.78
N ASP A 245 2.97 -2.46 5.90
CA ASP A 245 2.03 -1.44 6.37
C ASP A 245 0.95 -1.23 5.30
N GLY A 246 -0.25 -0.83 5.71
CA GLY A 246 -1.39 -0.66 4.83
C GLY A 246 -2.23 0.53 5.27
N ARG A 247 -2.57 1.42 4.33
CA ARG A 247 -3.46 2.57 4.59
C ARG A 247 -4.48 2.74 3.49
N VAL A 248 -5.67 3.20 3.89
CA VAL A 248 -6.77 3.54 3.00
C VAL A 248 -6.87 5.06 2.89
N VAL A 249 -6.97 5.57 1.67
CA VAL A 249 -7.22 6.99 1.39
C VAL A 249 -8.38 7.10 0.42
N VAL A 250 -9.26 8.09 0.63
CA VAL A 250 -10.45 8.31 -0.20
C VAL A 250 -10.27 9.59 -1.00
N TYR A 251 -10.44 9.52 -2.32
CA TYR A 251 -10.27 10.66 -3.24
C TYR A 251 -11.61 10.99 -3.94
N PRO A 252 -12.13 12.22 -3.81
CA PRO A 252 -13.49 12.56 -4.25
C PRO A 252 -13.62 12.77 -5.76
N SER A 253 -12.53 13.03 -6.50
CA SER A 253 -12.59 13.37 -7.92
C SER A 253 -11.50 12.71 -8.76
N ASN A 254 -11.77 12.60 -10.06
CA ASN A 254 -10.81 12.06 -11.05
C ASN A 254 -9.50 12.87 -11.09
N GLN A 255 -9.54 14.18 -10.84
CA GLN A 255 -8.33 14.99 -10.73
C GLN A 255 -7.52 14.60 -9.49
N THR A 256 -8.15 14.46 -8.32
CA THR A 256 -7.43 14.12 -7.09
C THR A 256 -6.74 12.76 -7.11
N ILE A 257 -7.29 11.77 -7.84
CA ILE A 257 -6.61 10.48 -8.05
C ILE A 257 -5.48 10.56 -9.08
N LYS A 258 -5.63 11.36 -10.16
CA LYS A 258 -4.52 11.68 -11.07
C LYS A 258 -3.36 12.36 -10.35
N ASP A 259 -3.66 13.34 -9.48
CA ASP A 259 -2.67 14.07 -8.69
C ASP A 259 -1.95 13.15 -7.70
N TYR A 260 -2.68 12.23 -7.04
CA TYR A 260 -2.08 11.22 -6.16
C TYR A 260 -1.08 10.32 -6.93
N LEU A 261 -1.50 9.75 -8.05
CA LEU A 261 -0.66 8.86 -8.85
C LEU A 261 0.55 9.60 -9.46
N SER A 262 0.34 10.85 -9.89
CA SER A 262 1.40 11.75 -10.36
C SER A 262 2.41 12.04 -9.25
N TRP A 263 1.95 12.27 -8.01
CA TRP A 263 2.80 12.46 -6.85
C TRP A 263 3.63 11.21 -6.53
N ARG A 264 3.06 10.01 -6.63
CA ARG A 264 3.80 8.75 -6.45
C ARG A 264 4.84 8.52 -7.56
N GLN A 265 4.53 8.86 -8.82
CA GLN A 265 5.51 8.74 -9.91
C GLN A 265 6.61 9.83 -9.87
N ALA A 266 6.29 11.04 -9.43
CA ALA A 266 7.29 12.08 -9.21
C ALA A 266 8.26 11.70 -8.07
N ASP A 267 7.74 11.12 -6.99
CA ASP A 267 8.52 10.58 -5.87
C ASP A 267 9.47 9.46 -6.36
N CYS A 268 8.98 8.52 -7.18
CA CYS A 268 9.79 7.50 -7.84
C CYS A 268 10.96 8.11 -8.64
N HIS A 269 10.69 9.13 -9.46
CA HIS A 269 11.73 9.77 -10.27
C HIS A 269 12.82 10.45 -9.42
N VAL A 270 12.43 11.15 -8.35
CA VAL A 270 13.36 11.85 -7.43
C VAL A 270 14.19 10.84 -6.63
N ASN A 271 13.54 9.82 -6.05
CA ASN A 271 14.20 8.81 -5.23
C ASN A 271 15.15 7.94 -6.07
N ASN A 272 14.74 7.53 -7.27
CA ASN A 272 15.61 6.76 -8.17
C ASN A 272 16.84 7.58 -8.62
N LEU A 273 16.66 8.84 -9.04
CA LEU A 273 17.80 9.69 -9.42
C LEU A 273 18.79 9.87 -8.26
N TYR A 274 18.29 10.17 -7.05
CA TYR A 274 19.12 10.28 -5.85
C TYR A 274 19.86 8.97 -5.54
N ASN A 275 19.13 7.84 -5.50
CA ASN A 275 19.69 6.54 -5.16
C ASN A 275 20.75 6.09 -6.17
N THR A 276 20.53 6.32 -7.48
CA THR A 276 21.52 5.98 -8.50
C THR A 276 22.83 6.76 -8.28
N VAL A 277 22.79 8.09 -8.10
CA VAL A 277 24.03 8.85 -7.85
C VAL A 277 24.69 8.43 -6.51
N PHE A 278 23.88 8.26 -5.47
CA PHE A 278 24.35 7.89 -4.13
C PHE A 278 25.09 6.54 -4.11
N TRP A 279 24.52 5.51 -4.75
CA TRP A 279 25.15 4.20 -4.81
C TRP A 279 26.33 4.14 -5.77
N MET A 280 26.33 4.94 -6.85
CA MET A 280 27.49 5.10 -7.72
C MET A 280 28.69 5.72 -6.99
N LEU A 281 28.45 6.74 -6.17
CA LEU A 281 29.46 7.36 -5.29
C LEU A 281 30.09 6.38 -4.29
N ILE A 282 29.28 5.50 -3.70
CA ILE A 282 29.74 4.48 -2.76
C ILE A 282 30.48 3.34 -3.50
N GLN A 283 29.90 2.81 -4.58
CA GLN A 283 30.40 1.60 -5.23
C GLN A 283 31.63 1.87 -6.11
N ARG A 284 31.63 2.95 -6.91
CA ARG A 284 32.74 3.30 -7.80
C ARG A 284 33.76 4.23 -7.14
N SER A 285 33.34 5.35 -6.55
CA SER A 285 34.26 6.31 -5.91
C SER A 285 34.68 5.93 -4.49
N LYS A 286 34.21 4.79 -3.97
CA LYS A 286 34.55 4.24 -2.63
C LYS A 286 34.29 5.20 -1.47
N LEU A 287 33.36 6.14 -1.64
CA LEU A 287 32.95 7.05 -0.58
C LEU A 287 32.14 6.32 0.49
N THR A 288 32.28 6.75 1.74
CA THR A 288 31.39 6.30 2.82
C THR A 288 29.97 6.85 2.59
N PRO A 289 28.91 6.20 3.12
CA PRO A 289 27.53 6.70 3.00
C PRO A 289 27.35 8.14 3.49
N ALA A 290 28.05 8.53 4.56
CA ALA A 290 28.04 9.90 5.08
C ALA A 290 28.66 10.91 4.10
N GLN A 291 29.79 10.58 3.47
CA GLN A 291 30.43 11.44 2.46
C GLN A 291 29.60 11.54 1.19
N ALA A 292 28.97 10.45 0.74
CA ALA A 292 28.07 10.46 -0.42
C ALA A 292 26.83 11.32 -0.15
N GLN A 293 26.24 11.22 1.05
CA GLN A 293 25.13 12.08 1.47
C GLN A 293 25.55 13.56 1.55
N GLU A 294 26.74 13.86 2.04
CA GLU A 294 27.25 15.23 2.10
C GLU A 294 27.47 15.82 0.72
N ARG A 295 28.08 15.07 -0.21
CA ARG A 295 28.28 15.51 -1.61
C ARG A 295 26.96 15.80 -2.33
N LEU A 296 25.90 15.05 -2.01
CA LEU A 296 24.57 15.25 -2.61
C LEU A 296 23.72 16.29 -1.87
N ARG A 297 24.14 16.77 -0.69
CA ARG A 297 23.40 17.76 0.11
C ARG A 297 23.22 19.07 -0.69
N GLY A 298 21.98 19.52 -0.84
CA GLY A 298 21.65 20.77 -1.54
C GLY A 298 21.71 20.72 -3.07
N THR A 299 22.21 19.63 -3.67
CA THR A 299 22.25 19.48 -5.13
C THR A 299 20.85 19.39 -5.75
N LEU A 300 20.69 19.94 -6.95
CA LEU A 300 19.47 19.88 -7.76
C LEU A 300 19.40 18.58 -8.58
N ALA A 301 18.38 18.45 -9.44
CA ALA A 301 18.25 17.32 -10.36
C ALA A 301 19.25 17.40 -11.53
N ALA A 302 19.57 18.60 -12.01
CA ALA A 302 20.57 18.81 -13.07
C ALA A 302 21.95 18.33 -12.62
N ASP A 303 22.42 18.81 -11.47
CA ASP A 303 23.74 18.47 -10.90
C ASP A 303 23.91 16.95 -10.69
N LYS A 304 22.85 16.24 -10.29
CA LYS A 304 22.85 14.76 -10.16
C LYS A 304 23.05 14.07 -11.51
N ASN A 305 22.40 14.55 -12.56
CA ASN A 305 22.59 14.03 -13.91
C ASN A 305 24.00 14.36 -14.43
N GLU A 306 24.53 15.54 -14.12
CA GLU A 306 25.90 15.93 -14.48
C GLU A 306 26.95 15.07 -13.76
N ILE A 307 26.79 14.77 -12.47
CA ILE A 307 27.66 13.84 -11.73
C ILE A 307 27.62 12.44 -12.37
N LEU A 308 26.44 11.91 -12.71
CA LEU A 308 26.31 10.61 -13.38
C LEU A 308 27.02 10.57 -14.73
N PHE A 309 26.87 11.63 -15.52
CA PHE A 309 27.45 11.70 -16.86
C PHE A 309 28.95 11.94 -16.82
N SER A 310 29.41 12.98 -16.12
CA SER A 310 30.80 13.44 -16.10
C SER A 310 31.74 12.52 -15.31
N GLU A 311 31.31 11.97 -14.17
CA GLU A 311 32.18 11.12 -13.34
C GLU A 311 32.09 9.62 -13.70
N TYR A 312 30.95 9.17 -14.22
CA TYR A 312 30.69 7.73 -14.43
C TYR A 312 30.33 7.32 -15.85
N ASN A 313 30.17 8.28 -16.77
CA ASN A 313 29.68 8.09 -18.14
C ASN A 313 28.33 7.34 -18.20
N ILE A 314 27.44 7.65 -17.24
CA ILE A 314 26.08 7.09 -17.16
C ILE A 314 25.07 8.16 -17.57
N ASN A 315 24.33 7.90 -18.65
CA ASN A 315 23.16 8.69 -19.01
C ASN A 315 21.93 8.14 -18.29
N TYR A 316 21.43 8.87 -17.30
CA TYR A 316 20.22 8.49 -16.54
C TYR A 316 19.01 8.22 -17.45
N ASN A 317 18.87 8.88 -18.60
CA ASN A 317 17.75 8.64 -19.52
C ASN A 317 17.80 7.27 -20.22
N ASN A 318 18.93 6.56 -20.14
CA ASN A 318 19.08 5.20 -20.65
C ASN A 318 18.83 4.14 -19.55
N GLU A 319 18.65 4.52 -18.28
CA GLU A 319 18.26 3.59 -17.22
C GLU A 319 16.92 2.90 -17.53
N PRO A 320 16.72 1.64 -17.12
CA PRO A 320 15.47 0.90 -17.34
C PRO A 320 14.22 1.71 -16.97
N PRO A 321 13.20 1.80 -17.83
CA PRO A 321 11.98 2.55 -17.56
C PRO A 321 11.31 2.16 -16.23
N MET A 322 11.36 0.88 -15.86
CA MET A 322 10.86 0.37 -14.58
C MET A 322 11.46 1.10 -13.36
N PHE A 323 12.76 1.41 -13.38
CA PHE A 323 13.41 2.10 -12.29
C PHE A 323 13.07 3.61 -12.26
N ARG A 324 12.87 4.22 -13.44
CA ARG A 324 12.63 5.67 -13.57
C ARG A 324 11.17 6.10 -13.45
N LYS A 325 10.23 5.19 -13.73
CA LYS A 325 8.79 5.45 -13.79
C LYS A 325 7.97 4.54 -12.88
N GLY A 326 8.57 3.49 -12.32
CA GLY A 326 7.85 2.45 -11.58
C GLY A 326 7.10 1.49 -12.51
N THR A 327 6.11 0.80 -11.95
CA THR A 327 5.26 -0.14 -12.68
C THR A 327 3.80 0.24 -12.52
N VAL A 328 3.12 0.44 -13.64
CA VAL A 328 1.67 0.63 -13.74
C VAL A 328 1.04 -0.70 -14.15
N LEU A 329 0.03 -1.17 -13.43
CA LEU A 329 -0.79 -2.32 -13.81
C LEU A 329 -2.18 -1.84 -14.22
N ILE A 330 -2.60 -2.22 -15.44
CA ILE A 330 -3.96 -1.99 -15.96
C ILE A 330 -4.50 -3.24 -16.63
N TRP A 331 -5.82 -3.34 -16.69
CA TRP A 331 -6.50 -4.45 -17.35
C TRP A 331 -6.42 -4.34 -18.87
N LYS A 332 -5.86 -5.35 -19.54
CA LYS A 332 -5.92 -5.48 -21.00
C LYS A 332 -6.58 -6.79 -21.43
N LYS A 333 -7.38 -6.74 -22.49
CA LYS A 333 -8.00 -7.90 -23.13
C LYS A 333 -6.96 -8.60 -24.01
N ILE A 334 -6.46 -9.75 -23.56
CA ILE A 334 -5.47 -10.56 -24.27
C ILE A 334 -6.17 -11.70 -25.00
N LYS A 335 -5.81 -11.93 -26.27
CA LYS A 335 -6.25 -13.10 -27.06
C LYS A 335 -5.28 -14.26 -26.80
N GLU A 336 -5.70 -15.27 -26.04
CA GLU A 336 -4.98 -16.55 -25.94
C GLU A 336 -5.46 -17.48 -27.06
N ILE A 337 -4.61 -17.78 -28.04
CA ILE A 337 -4.87 -18.86 -29.01
C ILE A 337 -4.43 -20.17 -28.35
N LYS A 338 -5.31 -21.16 -28.28
CA LYS A 338 -4.98 -22.51 -27.81
C LYS A 338 -5.42 -23.53 -28.84
N SER A 339 -4.49 -24.33 -29.34
CA SER A 339 -4.83 -25.56 -30.04
C SER A 339 -5.54 -26.50 -29.07
N LYS A 340 -6.76 -26.90 -29.43
CA LYS A 340 -7.47 -28.02 -28.80
C LYS A 340 -7.56 -29.15 -29.81
N GLU A 341 -7.15 -30.34 -29.40
CA GLU A 341 -7.47 -31.55 -30.15
C GLU A 341 -8.94 -31.88 -29.91
N ILE A 342 -9.74 -31.88 -30.97
CA ILE A 342 -11.15 -32.28 -30.94
C ILE A 342 -11.25 -33.61 -31.68
N LYS A 343 -11.71 -34.64 -30.98
CA LYS A 343 -12.11 -35.92 -31.60
C LYS A 343 -13.60 -35.84 -31.96
N PRO A 344 -13.98 -35.73 -33.24
CA PRO A 344 -15.37 -35.81 -33.63
C PRO A 344 -15.91 -37.23 -33.37
N PRO A 345 -17.22 -37.43 -33.14
CA PRO A 345 -17.77 -38.75 -32.88
C PRO A 345 -17.62 -39.65 -34.10
N GLY A 346 -16.72 -40.65 -34.02
CA GLY A 346 -16.53 -41.67 -35.06
C GLY A 346 -15.19 -41.65 -35.81
N GLU A 347 -14.34 -40.63 -35.64
CA GLU A 347 -12.98 -40.63 -36.23
C GLU A 347 -11.91 -40.90 -35.16
N THR A 348 -10.90 -41.71 -35.48
CA THR A 348 -9.79 -42.06 -34.58
C THR A 348 -8.72 -40.97 -34.47
N GLU A 349 -8.61 -40.10 -35.47
CA GLU A 349 -7.64 -39.00 -35.50
C GLU A 349 -8.27 -37.69 -35.00
N GLY A 350 -7.59 -37.03 -34.05
CA GLY A 350 -8.03 -35.75 -33.50
C GLY A 350 -7.67 -34.59 -34.42
N LYS A 351 -8.67 -33.78 -34.82
CA LYS A 351 -8.42 -32.53 -35.54
C LYS A 351 -7.98 -31.47 -34.54
N GLN A 352 -6.81 -30.88 -34.76
CA GLN A 352 -6.37 -29.71 -33.99
C GLN A 352 -7.17 -28.48 -34.46
N VAL A 353 -7.94 -27.90 -33.55
CA VAL A 353 -8.72 -26.69 -33.76
C VAL A 353 -8.17 -25.57 -32.90
N GLU A 354 -7.80 -24.45 -33.51
CA GLU A 354 -7.38 -23.26 -32.78
C GLU A 354 -8.58 -22.56 -32.14
N VAL A 355 -8.64 -22.57 -30.81
CA VAL A 355 -9.65 -21.86 -30.04
C VAL A 355 -9.06 -20.57 -29.50
N THR A 356 -9.50 -19.43 -30.05
CA THR A 356 -9.17 -18.11 -29.51
C THR A 356 -10.02 -17.81 -28.29
N ARG A 357 -9.40 -17.69 -27.10
CA ARG A 357 -10.04 -17.26 -25.86
C ARG A 357 -9.58 -15.86 -25.48
N ILE A 358 -10.51 -14.91 -25.42
CA ILE A 358 -10.22 -13.58 -24.87
C ILE A 358 -10.25 -13.66 -23.33
N ARG A 359 -9.20 -13.15 -22.68
CA ARG A 359 -9.11 -13.02 -21.23
C ARG A 359 -8.59 -11.65 -20.85
N THR A 360 -9.24 -10.98 -19.91
CA THR A 360 -8.71 -9.75 -19.31
C THR A 360 -7.65 -10.13 -18.27
N LYS A 361 -6.49 -9.47 -18.29
CA LYS A 361 -5.41 -9.67 -17.29
C LYS A 361 -4.76 -8.32 -16.92
N PRO A 362 -4.21 -8.17 -15.70
CA PRO A 362 -3.39 -7.02 -15.35
C PRO A 362 -2.04 -7.10 -16.08
N VAL A 363 -1.75 -6.10 -16.93
CA VAL A 363 -0.51 -5.98 -17.71
C VAL A 363 0.35 -4.87 -17.13
N ALA A 364 1.64 -5.16 -16.96
CA ALA A 364 2.64 -4.20 -16.49
C ALA A 364 3.07 -3.25 -17.62
N LEU A 365 3.12 -1.96 -17.31
CA LEU A 365 3.58 -0.88 -18.17
C LEU A 365 4.55 0.02 -17.38
N HIS A 366 5.55 0.57 -18.06
CA HIS A 366 6.56 1.45 -17.46
C HIS A 366 6.55 2.82 -18.18
N CYS A 367 5.36 3.44 -18.23
CA CYS A 367 5.09 4.69 -18.93
C CYS A 367 4.92 5.88 -17.96
N ASP A 368 4.85 7.08 -18.52
CA ASP A 368 4.49 8.28 -17.77
C ASP A 368 2.97 8.35 -17.57
N ILE A 369 2.54 8.56 -16.33
CA ILE A 369 1.11 8.73 -15.95
C ILE A 369 0.84 10.14 -15.39
N ILE A 370 1.84 11.02 -15.40
CA ILE A 370 1.70 12.44 -15.00
C ILE A 370 1.07 13.21 -16.16
N GLY A 371 1.51 12.97 -17.38
CA GLY A 371 0.94 13.56 -18.60
C GLY A 371 -0.42 12.98 -18.98
N ASP A 372 -1.25 13.78 -19.66
CA ASP A 372 -2.59 13.36 -20.11
C ASP A 372 -2.59 12.26 -21.17
N THR A 373 -1.45 11.96 -21.81
CA THR A 373 -1.35 10.94 -22.87
C THR A 373 -1.86 9.58 -22.39
N PHE A 374 -1.37 9.09 -21.24
CA PHE A 374 -1.81 7.82 -20.66
C PHE A 374 -3.32 7.80 -20.38
N TRP A 375 -3.87 8.89 -19.84
CA TRP A 375 -5.29 9.01 -19.51
C TRP A 375 -6.20 9.12 -20.73
N LYS A 376 -5.67 9.60 -21.86
CA LYS A 376 -6.36 9.62 -23.17
C LYS A 376 -6.27 8.29 -23.91
N GLU A 377 -5.20 7.53 -23.70
CA GLU A 377 -5.06 6.16 -24.20
C GLU A 377 -5.90 5.15 -23.41
N HIS A 378 -6.16 5.44 -22.13
CA HIS A 378 -6.89 4.58 -21.19
C HIS A 378 -8.06 5.31 -20.47
N PRO A 379 -9.05 5.86 -21.20
CA PRO A 379 -10.20 6.53 -20.59
C PRO A 379 -11.03 5.60 -19.69
N GLU A 380 -11.04 4.29 -19.97
CA GLU A 380 -11.79 3.26 -19.24
C GLU A 380 -11.41 3.12 -17.76
N ILE A 381 -10.32 3.76 -17.32
CA ILE A 381 -9.88 3.78 -15.92
C ILE A 381 -10.64 4.83 -15.10
N LEU A 382 -11.01 5.96 -15.73
CA LEU A 382 -11.59 7.13 -15.08
C LEU A 382 -13.07 7.35 -15.42
N GLU A 383 -13.52 6.84 -16.56
CA GLU A 383 -14.93 6.75 -16.91
C GLU A 383 -15.62 5.71 -16.02
N ASP A 384 -16.78 6.04 -15.49
CA ASP A 384 -17.62 5.01 -14.86
C ASP A 384 -18.25 4.16 -15.96
N ASP A 385 -18.41 2.86 -15.73
CA ASP A 385 -19.34 2.05 -16.52
C ASP A 385 -20.72 2.75 -16.49
N SER A 386 -21.22 3.09 -17.68
CA SER A 386 -22.41 3.93 -17.94
C SER A 386 -23.69 3.34 -17.39
#